data_AF-A0A6M1LWY6-F1
#
_entry.id   AF-A0A6M1LWY6-F1
#
_cell.length_a   1.000
_cell.length_b   1.000
_cell.length_c   1.000
_cell.angle_alpha   90.00
_cell.angle_beta   90.00
_cell.angle_gamma   90.00
#
_symmetry.space_group_name_H-M   'P 1'
#
loop_
_entity.id
_entity.type
_entity.pdbx_description
1 polymer ?
#
loop_
_entity_poly.entity_id
_entity_poly.type
_entity_poly.pdbx_seq_one_letter_code
_entity_poly.pdbx_strand_id
1 'polypeptide(L)'
;MTMRITVDGVEWRVEPGEILSAALLARGRRALRVSPRRGAPRGAFCMMGICQECAVTVDGRIRRACVTMVRDGMVVTLQGAGPAAAPRPGAARS
;
A
#
# COMPACT_ATOMS: atom_id res chain seq x y z
N MET A 1 -3.02 15.33 -11.49
CA MET A 1 -2.02 15.96 -10.59
C MET A 1 -1.69 14.92 -9.54
N THR A 2 -0.50 14.33 -9.58
CA THR A 2 -0.14 13.20 -8.70
C THR A 2 0.23 13.66 -7.28
N MET A 3 -0.16 12.89 -6.27
CA MET A 3 0.31 12.99 -4.88
C MET A 3 1.59 12.18 -4.68
N ARG A 4 2.46 12.63 -3.78
CA ARG A 4 3.67 11.90 -3.35
C ARG A 4 3.39 11.18 -2.03
N ILE A 5 3.68 9.89 -1.99
CA ILE A 5 3.64 9.08 -0.76
C ILE A 5 4.97 8.35 -0.59
N THR A 6 5.35 8.04 0.64
CA THR A 6 6.56 7.25 0.92
C THR A 6 6.15 5.86 1.36
N VAL A 7 6.66 4.80 0.72
CA VAL A 7 6.39 3.40 1.08
C VAL A 7 7.72 2.71 1.39
N ASP A 8 7.92 2.29 2.63
CA ASP A 8 9.19 1.71 3.12
C ASP A 8 10.43 2.54 2.73
N GLY A 9 10.31 3.87 2.80
CA GLY A 9 11.39 4.81 2.43
C GLY A 9 11.53 5.11 0.93
N VAL A 10 10.72 4.49 0.07
CA VAL A 10 10.69 4.75 -1.38
C VAL A 10 9.58 5.74 -1.71
N GLU A 11 9.89 6.79 -2.48
CA GLU A 11 8.87 7.75 -2.95
C GLU A 11 8.06 7.18 -4.12
N TRP A 12 6.74 7.31 -4.01
CA TRP A 12 5.76 6.86 -4.98
C TRP A 12 4.85 8.03 -5.38
N ARG A 13 4.67 8.23 -6.68
CA ARG A 13 3.67 9.17 -7.21
C ARG A 13 2.38 8.42 -7.46
N VAL A 14 1.26 8.88 -6.92
CA VAL A 14 -0.06 8.23 -6.97
C VAL A 14 -1.15 9.22 -7.36
N GLU A 15 -2.29 8.75 -7.88
CA GLU A 15 -3.37 9.68 -8.26
C GLU A 15 -4.23 10.05 -7.04
N PRO A 16 -4.70 11.30 -6.96
CA PRO A 16 -5.61 11.73 -5.91
C PRO A 16 -6.94 10.97 -6.05
N GLY A 17 -7.57 10.69 -4.91
CA GLY A 17 -8.82 9.91 -4.90
C GLY A 17 -8.63 8.40 -5.04
N GLU A 18 -7.40 7.90 -5.14
CA GLU A 18 -7.15 6.46 -5.06
C GLU A 18 -7.22 5.95 -3.61
N ILE A 19 -7.72 4.72 -3.48
CA ILE A 19 -7.55 3.91 -2.27
C ILE A 19 -6.10 3.41 -2.23
N LEU A 20 -5.46 3.46 -1.06
CA LEU A 20 -4.05 3.11 -0.88
C LEU A 20 -3.73 1.71 -1.43
N SER A 21 -4.54 0.69 -1.14
CA SER A 21 -4.29 -0.65 -1.68
C SER A 21 -4.41 -0.74 -3.20
N ALA A 22 -5.29 0.05 -3.82
CA ALA A 22 -5.42 0.10 -5.27
C ALA A 22 -4.20 0.77 -5.91
N ALA A 23 -3.74 1.88 -5.33
CA ALA A 23 -2.53 2.58 -5.75
C ALA A 23 -1.28 1.69 -5.62
N LEU A 24 -1.19 0.90 -4.55
CA LEU A 24 -0.11 -0.07 -4.33
C LEU A 24 -0.18 -1.21 -5.36
N LEU A 25 -1.36 -1.78 -5.57
CA LEU A 25 -1.59 -2.88 -6.50
C LEU A 25 -1.28 -2.49 -7.95
N ALA A 26 -1.69 -1.29 -8.38
CA ALA A 26 -1.45 -0.77 -9.73
C ALA A 26 0.05 -0.71 -10.07
N ARG A 27 0.90 -0.48 -9.06
CA ARG A 27 2.36 -0.42 -9.18
C ARG A 27 3.05 -1.75 -8.88
N GLY A 28 2.28 -2.84 -8.82
CA GLY A 28 2.78 -4.20 -8.65
C GLY A 28 2.96 -4.65 -7.20
N ARG A 29 2.62 -3.81 -6.21
CA ARG A 29 2.76 -4.19 -4.80
C ARG A 29 1.54 -4.94 -4.29
N ARG A 30 1.66 -6.27 -4.28
CA ARG A 30 0.61 -7.19 -3.80
C ARG A 30 0.77 -7.58 -2.33
N ALA A 31 2.00 -7.81 -1.88
CA ALA A 31 2.30 -8.15 -0.50
C ALA A 31 2.42 -6.86 0.34
N LEU A 32 1.60 -6.74 1.38
CA LEU A 32 1.54 -5.60 2.29
C LEU A 32 1.93 -5.98 3.73
N ARG A 33 1.72 -7.24 4.10
CA ARG A 33 2.15 -7.83 5.36
C ARG A 33 2.51 -9.29 5.20
N VAL A 34 3.09 -9.89 6.23
CA VAL A 34 3.25 -11.34 6.34
C VAL A 34 2.36 -11.92 7.44
N SER A 35 1.90 -13.16 7.25
CA SER A 35 1.13 -13.85 8.29
C SER A 35 2.05 -14.20 9.48
N PRO A 36 1.65 -13.94 10.73
CA PRO A 36 2.52 -14.19 11.89
C PRO A 36 2.94 -15.65 12.06
N ARG A 37 2.07 -16.59 11.70
CA ARG A 37 2.29 -18.03 11.92
C ARG A 37 3.04 -18.75 10.81
N ARG A 38 2.86 -18.34 9.55
CA ARG A 38 3.40 -19.07 8.38
C ARG A 38 4.34 -18.22 7.52
N GLY A 39 4.54 -16.95 7.84
CA GLY A 39 5.34 -16.03 7.01
C GLY A 39 4.74 -15.75 5.62
N ALA A 40 3.59 -16.33 5.28
CA ALA A 40 2.99 -16.18 3.97
C ALA A 40 2.65 -14.71 3.65
N PRO A 41 2.90 -14.22 2.43
CA PRO A 41 2.59 -12.86 2.02
C PRO A 41 1.08 -12.64 1.99
N ARG A 42 0.66 -11.50 2.49
CA ARG A 42 -0.75 -11.09 2.59
C ARG A 42 -0.92 -9.69 2.03
N GLY A 43 -2.09 -9.43 1.47
CA GLY A 43 -2.37 -8.22 0.75
C GLY A 43 -3.85 -7.89 0.70
N ALA A 44 -4.21 -6.97 -0.18
CA ALA A 44 -5.59 -6.57 -0.35
C ALA A 44 -6.39 -7.63 -1.11
N PHE A 45 -7.11 -8.46 -0.34
CA PHE A 45 -7.96 -9.54 -0.83
C PHE A 45 -9.43 -9.13 -0.91
N CYS A 46 -10.04 -8.75 0.22
CA CYS A 46 -11.49 -8.48 0.27
C CYS A 46 -11.91 -7.11 -0.28
N MET A 47 -11.00 -6.12 -0.33
CA MET A 47 -11.29 -4.71 -0.66
C MET A 47 -12.47 -4.05 0.10
N MET A 48 -12.92 -4.63 1.23
CA MET A 48 -14.06 -4.15 2.02
C MET A 48 -13.69 -3.68 3.43
N GLY A 49 -12.41 -3.80 3.81
CA GLY A 49 -11.95 -3.44 5.15
C GLY A 49 -12.18 -4.50 6.24
N ILE A 50 -12.71 -5.69 5.92
CA ILE A 50 -13.05 -6.70 6.94
C ILE A 50 -11.94 -7.72 7.23
N CYS A 51 -11.25 -8.24 6.21
CA CYS A 51 -10.29 -9.35 6.38
C CYS A 51 -8.96 -8.97 7.05
N GLN A 52 -8.64 -7.67 7.12
CA GLN A 52 -7.39 -7.13 7.69
C GLN A 52 -6.07 -7.60 7.04
N GLU A 53 -6.11 -8.39 5.97
CA GLU A 53 -4.91 -8.86 5.25
C GLU A 53 -4.12 -7.74 4.57
N CYS A 54 -4.72 -6.56 4.40
CA CYS A 54 -4.09 -5.34 3.86
C CYS A 54 -3.62 -4.35 4.93
N ALA A 55 -3.47 -4.78 6.18
CA ALA A 55 -3.04 -3.89 7.25
C ALA A 55 -1.59 -3.44 7.04
N VAL A 56 -1.39 -2.12 7.11
CA VAL A 56 -0.11 -1.42 6.97
C VAL A 56 -0.03 -0.33 8.04
N THR A 57 1.16 0.17 8.34
CA THR A 57 1.31 1.37 9.17
C THR A 57 1.26 2.59 8.27
N VAL A 58 0.38 3.54 8.60
CA VAL A 58 0.29 4.85 7.95
C VAL A 58 0.49 5.91 9.01
N ASP A 59 1.47 6.78 8.82
CA ASP A 59 1.81 7.87 9.73
C ASP A 59 1.91 7.40 11.20
N GLY A 60 2.58 6.25 11.42
CA GLY A 60 2.78 5.65 12.74
C GLY A 60 1.60 4.85 13.31
N ARG A 61 0.47 4.74 12.60
CA ARG A 61 -0.72 4.00 13.06
C ARG A 61 -1.10 2.86 12.12
N ILE A 62 -1.48 1.71 12.68
CA ILE A 62 -1.98 0.59 11.86
C ILE A 62 -3.32 0.97 11.23
N ARG A 63 -3.38 0.89 9.91
CA ARG A 63 -4.56 1.16 9.09
C ARG A 63 -4.76 0.05 8.07
N ARG A 64 -5.98 -0.03 7.52
CA ARG A 64 -6.33 -0.98 6.46
C ARG A 64 -6.18 -0.27 5.12
N ALA A 65 -5.24 -0.70 4.30
CA ALA A 65 -4.95 -0.03 3.03
C ALA A 65 -6.16 0.02 2.09
N CYS A 66 -7.07 -0.96 2.15
CA CYS A 66 -8.26 -1.01 1.27
C CYS A 66 -9.40 -0.05 1.60
N VAL A 67 -9.32 0.68 2.70
CA VAL A 67 -10.30 1.72 3.05
C VAL A 67 -9.60 3.02 3.45
N THR A 68 -8.29 3.10 3.20
CA THR A 68 -7.50 4.30 3.47
C THR A 68 -7.32 5.05 2.17
N MET A 69 -7.78 6.30 2.12
CA MET A 69 -7.52 7.18 0.98
C MET A 69 -6.06 7.61 0.97
N VAL A 70 -5.51 7.72 -0.23
CA VAL A 70 -4.21 8.36 -0.43
C VAL A 70 -4.28 9.82 0.03
N ARG A 71 -3.20 10.27 0.68
CA ARG A 71 -2.97 11.66 1.03
C ARG A 71 -1.54 12.05 0.69
N ASP A 72 -1.35 13.26 0.15
CA ASP A 72 -0.02 13.79 -0.13
C ASP A 72 0.84 13.83 1.14
N GLY A 73 2.10 13.42 1.00
CA GLY A 73 3.07 13.33 2.09
C GLY A 73 2.87 12.17 3.06
N MET A 74 1.90 11.26 2.85
CA MET A 74 1.71 10.14 3.77
C MET A 74 2.91 9.18 3.77
N VAL A 75 3.23 8.64 4.95
CA VAL A 75 4.30 7.65 5.13
C VAL A 75 3.68 6.29 5.45
N VAL A 76 4.00 5.30 4.61
CA VAL A 76 3.47 3.95 4.68
C VAL A 76 4.61 2.98 4.97
N THR A 77 4.40 2.09 5.94
CA THR A 77 5.33 1.01 6.28
C THR A 77 4.63 -0.33 6.18
N LEU A 78 5.20 -1.22 5.38
CA LEU A 78 4.67 -2.56 5.14
C LEU A 78 5.11 -3.50 6.27
N GLN A 79 4.22 -4.41 6.66
CA GLN A 79 4.42 -5.23 7.86
C GLN A 79 5.15 -6.52 7.52
N GLY A 80 6.46 -6.40 7.24
CA GLY A 80 7.34 -7.55 6.96
C GLY A 80 7.25 -8.11 5.54
N ALA A 81 6.59 -7.41 4.61
CA ALA A 81 6.50 -7.81 3.21
C ALA A 81 7.79 -7.55 2.39
N GLY A 82 8.91 -7.20 3.05
CA GLY A 82 10.13 -6.72 2.41
C GLY A 82 10.02 -5.28 1.90
N PRO A 83 11.12 -4.65 1.47
CA PRO A 83 11.10 -3.26 0.99
C PRO A 83 10.17 -3.14 -0.22
N ALA A 84 9.45 -2.01 -0.32
CA ALA A 84 8.72 -1.65 -1.52
C ALA A 84 9.68 -1.61 -2.72
N ALA A 85 9.51 -2.50 -3.69
CA ALA A 85 10.23 -2.38 -4.97
C ALA A 85 9.84 -1.05 -5.62
N ALA A 86 10.78 -0.39 -6.28
CA ALA A 86 10.49 0.86 -6.98
C ALA A 86 9.25 0.71 -7.88
N PRO A 87 8.33 1.68 -7.86
CA PRO A 87 7.10 1.57 -8.62
C PRO A 87 7.42 1.42 -10.12
N ARG A 88 6.79 0.44 -10.79
CA ARG A 88 7.01 0.24 -12.22
C ARG A 88 6.60 1.51 -12.99
N PRO A 89 7.45 2.07 -13.86
CA PRO A 89 7.03 3.16 -14.74
C PRO A 89 5.93 2.63 -15.68
N GLY A 90 4.81 3.35 -15.75
CA GLY A 90 3.68 3.03 -16.66
C GLY A 90 2.36 2.62 -16.00
N ALA A 91 2.23 2.65 -14.67
CA ALA A 91 0.95 2.37 -13.98
C ALA A 91 -0.03 3.56 -13.94
N ALA A 92 0.24 4.64 -14.69
CA ALA A 92 -0.69 5.74 -14.87
C ALA A 92 -1.81 5.24 -15.80
N ARG A 93 -3.02 5.05 -15.26
CA ARG A 93 -4.19 4.75 -16.07
C ARG A 93 -4.50 5.99 -16.92
N SER A 94 -4.42 5.82 -18.24
CA SER A 94 -4.90 6.75 -19.27
C SER A 94 -6.39 7.04 -19.14
#